data_AF-A0AAW9ECU2-F1
#
_entry.id   AF-A0AAW9ECU2-F1
#
_cell.length_a   1.000
_cell.length_b   1.000
_cell.length_c   1.000
_cell.angle_alpha   90.00
_cell.angle_beta   90.00
_cell.angle_gamma   90.00
#
_symmetry.space_group_name_H-M   'P 1'
#
loop_
_entity.id
_entity.type
_entity.pdbx_description
1 polymer ?
#
loop_
_entity_poly.entity_id
_entity_poly.type
_entity_poly.pdbx_seq_one_letter_code
_entity_poly.pdbx_strand_id
1 'polypeptide(L)'
;NSYWRLTESSDVLRFSTTETTEPERMLQLSAEQAARIREMTVITSSLMMSLTVDESDLSVHLVGRKINKREWAGNASAWHDT
;
A
#
# COMPACT_ATOMS: atom_id res chain seq x y z
N ASN A 1 7.80 -8.42 6.71
CA ASN A 1 6.56 -8.14 5.96
C ASN A 1 5.86 -6.97 6.59
N SER A 2 5.95 -5.81 5.96
CA SER A 2 5.20 -4.63 6.42
C SER A 2 3.75 -4.79 6.00
N TYR A 3 2.83 -4.32 6.84
CA TYR A 3 1.42 -4.21 6.50
C TYR A 3 1.17 -2.85 5.85
N TRP A 4 0.39 -2.80 4.78
CA TRP A 4 -0.04 -1.53 4.18
C TRP A 4 -1.55 -1.38 4.26
N ARG A 5 -2.00 -0.13 4.36
CA ARG A 5 -3.42 0.25 4.33
C ARG A 5 -3.62 1.53 3.53
N LEU A 6 -4.69 1.55 2.74
CA LEU A 6 -5.17 2.70 1.99
C LEU A 6 -6.66 2.88 2.21
N THR A 7 -7.10 4.13 2.37
CA THR A 7 -8.52 4.49 2.49
C THR A 7 -9.05 5.07 1.19
N GLU A 8 -10.36 4.98 0.96
CA GLU A 8 -11.02 5.61 -0.20
C GLU A 8 -10.90 7.13 -0.19
N SER A 9 -10.93 7.74 1.00
CA SER A 9 -10.95 9.20 1.17
C SER A 9 -9.55 9.84 1.16
N SER A 10 -8.48 9.05 1.15
CA SER A 10 -7.11 9.54 1.25
C SER A 10 -6.19 8.73 0.36
N ASP A 11 -5.37 9.42 -0.43
CA ASP A 11 -4.35 8.82 -1.27
C ASP A 11 -3.04 8.57 -0.50
N VAL A 12 -3.10 8.50 0.83
CA VAL A 12 -1.94 8.23 1.69
C VAL A 12 -1.86 6.73 1.99
N LEU A 13 -0.80 6.10 1.50
CA LEU A 13 -0.47 4.71 1.79
C LEU A 13 0.25 4.63 3.14
N ARG A 14 -0.38 3.95 4.09
CA ARG A 14 0.14 3.81 5.45
C ARG A 14 0.80 2.45 5.60
N PHE A 15 2.00 2.42 6.12
CA PHE A 15 2.76 1.21 6.43
C PHE A 15 2.91 1.04 7.93
N SER A 16 2.65 -0.17 8.42
CA SER A 16 2.80 -0.57 9.81
C SER A 16 3.57 -1.88 9.89
N THR A 17 4.29 -2.12 10.97
CA THR A 17 4.91 -3.43 11.29
C THR A 17 3.87 -4.51 11.54
N THR A 18 2.70 -4.16 12.08
CA THR A 18 1.58 -5.09 12.30
C THR A 18 0.24 -4.46 11.91
N GLU A 19 -0.81 -5.28 11.78
CA GLU A 19 -2.17 -4.82 11.42
C GLU A 19 -2.78 -3.85 12.46
N THR A 20 -2.35 -3.93 13.72
CA THR A 20 -2.91 -3.17 14.84
C THR A 20 -2.00 -2.02 15.33
N THR A 21 -0.75 -1.96 14.86
CA THR A 21 0.18 -0.90 15.24
C THR A 21 -0.10 0.38 14.48
N GLU A 22 0.17 1.52 15.12
CA GLU A 22 0.19 2.83 14.47
C GLU A 22 1.08 2.81 13.21
N PRO A 23 0.72 3.58 12.18
CA PRO A 23 1.47 3.62 10.93
C PRO A 23 2.83 4.25 11.16
N GLU A 24 3.88 3.44 11.06
CA GLU A 24 5.27 3.88 11.20
C GLU A 24 5.74 4.72 10.01
N ARG A 25 5.15 4.50 8.83
CA ARG A 25 5.48 5.27 7.63
C ARG A 25 4.22 5.59 6.83
N MET A 26 4.14 6.81 6.33
CA MET A 26 3.08 7.26 5.45
C MET A 26 3.70 7.78 4.16
N LEU A 27 3.23 7.29 3.02
CA LEU A 27 3.66 7.72 1.70
C LEU A 27 2.47 8.29 0.96
N GLN A 28 2.60 9.51 0.45
CA GLN A 28 1.57 10.12 -0.38
C GLN A 28 1.64 9.52 -1.78
N LEU A 29 0.56 8.89 -2.22
CA LEU A 29 0.41 8.38 -3.56
C LEU A 29 -0.14 9.47 -4.49
N SER A 30 0.21 9.35 -5.76
CA SER A 30 -0.49 10.01 -6.85
C SER A 30 -1.91 9.45 -6.99
N ALA A 31 -2.83 10.25 -7.52
CA ALA A 31 -4.22 9.83 -7.76
C ALA A 31 -4.31 8.54 -8.60
N GLU A 32 -3.43 8.38 -9.60
CA GLU A 32 -3.35 7.17 -10.42
C GLU A 32 -2.92 5.93 -9.63
N GLN A 33 -1.90 6.05 -8.78
CA GLN A 33 -1.43 4.98 -7.91
C GLN A 33 -2.51 4.55 -6.91
N ALA A 34 -3.17 5.52 -6.28
CA ALA A 34 -4.28 5.25 -5.37
C ALA A 34 -5.46 4.59 -6.11
N ALA A 35 -5.78 5.04 -7.32
CA ALA A 35 -6.81 4.41 -8.15
C ALA A 35 -6.49 2.94 -8.44
N ARG A 36 -5.24 2.60 -8.80
CA ARG A 36 -4.82 1.20 -9.04
C ARG A 36 -5.05 0.29 -7.83
N ILE A 37 -4.78 0.79 -6.62
CA ILE A 37 -5.08 0.04 -5.39
C ILE A 37 -6.60 -0.07 -5.18
N ARG A 38 -7.35 1.00 -5.45
CA ARG A 38 -8.82 1.02 -5.33
C ARG A 38 -9.52 0.11 -6.33
N GLU A 39 -8.89 -0.20 -7.46
CA GLU A 39 -9.36 -1.21 -8.43
C GLU A 39 -9.31 -2.64 -7.87
N MET A 40 -8.54 -2.89 -6.80
CA MET A 40 -8.53 -4.20 -6.16
C MET A 40 -9.91 -4.53 -5.56
N THR A 41 -10.33 -5.77 -5.76
CA THR A 41 -11.58 -6.30 -5.20
C THR A 41 -11.33 -6.97 -3.85
N VAL A 42 -12.34 -7.65 -3.31
CA VAL A 42 -12.23 -8.46 -2.09
C VAL A 42 -11.37 -9.73 -2.28
N ILE A 43 -10.94 -10.00 -3.51
CA ILE A 43 -10.04 -11.10 -3.83
C ILE A 43 -8.60 -10.62 -3.59
N THR A 44 -7.81 -11.42 -2.89
CA THR A 44 -6.38 -11.15 -2.69
C THR A 44 -5.68 -11.13 -4.04
N SER A 45 -5.14 -9.97 -4.39
CA SER A 45 -4.36 -9.77 -5.61
C SER A 45 -3.06 -9.05 -5.28
N SER A 46 -2.12 -9.06 -6.21
CA SER A 46 -0.85 -8.39 -6.04
C SER A 46 -0.64 -7.33 -7.12
N LEU A 47 -0.19 -6.16 -6.71
CA LEU A 47 0.09 -5.02 -7.57
C LEU A 47 1.54 -4.60 -7.38
N MET A 48 2.29 -4.52 -8.47
CA MET A 48 3.60 -3.89 -8.45
C MET A 48 3.43 -2.39 -8.67
N MET A 49 4.05 -1.57 -7.82
CA MET A 49 3.89 -0.13 -7.87
C MET A 49 5.23 0.54 -7.57
N SER A 50 5.59 1.55 -8.34
CA SER A 50 6.71 2.44 -8.05
C SER A 50 6.28 3.47 -7.01
N LEU A 51 7.07 3.62 -5.94
CA LEU A 51 6.87 4.59 -4.86
C LEU A 51 8.11 5.46 -4.75
N THR A 52 7.94 6.78 -4.77
CA THR A 52 9.05 7.70 -4.52
C THR A 52 9.28 7.82 -3.01
N VAL A 53 10.44 7.38 -2.55
CA VAL A 53 10.87 7.46 -1.15
C VAL A 53 12.25 8.12 -1.12
N ASP A 54 12.38 9.24 -0.42
CA ASP A 54 13.67 9.96 -0.29
C ASP A 54 14.30 10.25 -1.68
N GLU A 55 13.49 10.79 -2.60
CA GLU A 55 13.87 11.11 -3.99
C GLU A 55 14.28 9.90 -4.86
N SER A 56 14.14 8.68 -4.35
CA SER A 56 14.40 7.44 -5.09
C SER A 56 13.09 6.73 -5.44
N ASP A 57 12.95 6.30 -6.70
CA ASP A 57 11.82 5.48 -7.13
C ASP A 57 12.05 4.02 -6.73
N LEU A 58 11.21 3.51 -5.82
CA LEU A 58 11.28 2.16 -5.31
C LEU A 58 10.09 1.34 -5.83
N SER A 59 10.37 0.27 -6.56
CA SER A 59 9.34 -0.71 -6.92
C SER A 59 8.97 -1.56 -5.71
N VAL A 60 7.72 -1.47 -5.28
CA VAL A 60 7.16 -2.29 -4.19
C VAL A 60 6.10 -3.25 -4.72
N HIS A 61 6.03 -4.43 -4.10
CA HIS A 61 4.98 -5.40 -4.38
C HIS A 61 3.93 -5.34 -3.27
N LEU A 62 2.76 -4.80 -3.61
CA LEU A 62 1.62 -4.67 -2.72
C LEU A 62 0.70 -5.87 -2.93
N VAL A 63 0.69 -6.81 -1.99
CA VAL A 63 -0.22 -7.95 -1.98
C VAL A 63 -1.36 -7.64 -1.02
N GLY A 64 -2.58 -7.50 -1.52
CA GLY A 64 -3.71 -7.17 -0.65
C GLY A 64 -5.05 -7.25 -1.35
N ARG A 65 -6.06 -6.71 -0.67
CA ARG A 65 -7.44 -6.71 -1.14
C ARG A 65 -8.23 -5.59 -0.49
N LYS A 66 -9.44 -5.39 -1.00
CA LYS A 66 -10.47 -4.59 -0.34
C LYS A 66 -10.92 -5.31 0.93
N ILE A 67 -10.64 -4.70 2.08
CA ILE A 67 -11.00 -5.25 3.41
C ILE A 67 -12.33 -4.72 3.91
N ASN A 68 -12.75 -3.54 3.44
CA ASN A 68 -14.03 -2.91 3.78
C ASN A 68 -14.57 -2.12 2.58
N LYS A 69 -15.79 -1.56 2.70
CA LYS A 69 -16.41 -0.75 1.64
C LYS A 69 -15.53 0.40 1.15
N ARG A 70 -14.65 0.93 2.01
CA ARG A 70 -13.82 2.11 1.76
C ARG A 70 -12.34 1.91 2.10
N GLU A 71 -11.89 0.68 2.30
CA GLU A 71 -10.51 0.42 2.73
C GLU A 71 -9.92 -0.80 2.05
N TRP A 72 -8.62 -0.69 1.76
CA TRP A 72 -7.79 -1.71 1.18
C TRP A 72 -6.58 -1.92 2.06
N ALA A 73 -6.18 -3.17 2.23
CA ALA A 73 -5.02 -3.49 3.03
C ALA A 73 -4.39 -4.82 2.61
N GLY A 74 -3.17 -5.03 3.06
CA GLY A 74 -2.45 -6.26 2.84
C GLY A 74 -0.99 -6.19 3.26
N ASN A 75 -0.16 -7.06 2.70
CA ASN A 75 1.26 -7.09 2.94
C ASN A 75 2.02 -6.40 1.80
N ALA A 76 3.01 -5.61 2.19
CA ALA A 76 3.94 -4.97 1.29
C ALA A 76 5.26 -5.71 1.40
N SER A 77 5.67 -6.25 0.26
CA SER A 77 7.03 -6.73 0.06
C SER A 77 7.75 -5.65 -0.72
N ALA A 78 8.36 -4.71 0.01
CA ALA A 78 9.45 -3.93 -0.54
C ALA A 78 10.67 -4.85 -0.56
N TRP A 79 11.27 -5.01 -1.73
CA TRP A 79 12.46 -5.84 -1.89
C TRP A 79 13.56 -5.30 -0.96
N HIS A 80 13.80 -6.00 0.15
CA HIS A 80 14.97 -5.83 0.98
C HIS A 80 15.98 -6.86 0.49
N ASP A 81 16.59 -6.59 -0.66
CA ASP A 81 17.89 -7.16 -0.98
C ASP A 81 18.81 -5.96 -1.12
N THR A 82 19.31 -5.53 0.03
CA THR A 82 20.61 -4.86 0.14
C THR A 82 21.71 -5.85 -0.20
#